data_AF-A0A369TD07-F1
#
_entry.id   AF-A0A369TD07-F1
#
_cell.length_a   1.000
_cell.length_b   1.000
_cell.length_c   1.000
_cell.angle_alpha   90.00
_cell.angle_beta   90.00
_cell.angle_gamma   90.00
#
_symmetry.space_group_name_H-M   'P 1'
#
loop_
_entity.id
_entity.type
_entity.pdbx_description
1 polymer ?
#
loop_
_entity_poly.entity_id
_entity_poly.type
_entity_poly.pdbx_seq_one_letter_code
_entity_poly.pdbx_strand_id
1 'polypeptide(L)'
;MLLIRPKECQDPYETLFHEMIETALTADPARIDDRILAVYDDLSPRQQRLADVVLECGGDLVGYSATTLARKAGVSKATAARLFQRLGYHRFEDARYAAARVPWASPLRGLGQEVPQAEQDALGEHLNREVENLQRSNRSIDRTALQRAIQLLSAKRVVWVGGFRMSYAIARYLQSVLRNVRAGVRPISDSAWELAEVFAEIGTDDVLVLAAFRRRPPQVERILQVLAERSVPVILLSDMTAAPSSRGDVVHLRCHSRGATIFDSHTVAFSLINFLCSQVGTRCLERTDAHINDVERLHDAFGDIIPR
;
A
#
# COMPACT_ATOMS: atom_id res chain seq x y z
N MET A 1 53.94 51.90 11.02
CA MET A 1 53.13 50.90 11.75
C MET A 1 52.47 50.00 10.70
N LEU A 2 53.11 48.88 10.33
CA LEU A 2 52.60 47.94 9.34
C LEU A 2 51.44 47.14 9.95
N LEU A 3 50.25 47.24 9.36
CA LEU A 3 49.10 46.40 9.68
C LEU A 3 49.22 45.06 8.93
N ILE A 4 49.51 44.01 9.67
CA ILE A 4 49.50 42.61 9.21
C ILE A 4 48.03 42.22 8.99
N ARG A 5 47.63 41.90 7.75
CA ARG A 5 46.34 41.25 7.48
C ARG A 5 46.40 39.80 7.97
N PRO A 6 45.38 39.27 8.68
CA PRO A 6 45.36 37.87 9.04
C PRO A 6 45.16 37.02 7.78
N LYS A 7 45.98 35.99 7.65
CA LYS A 7 45.86 34.92 6.64
C LYS A 7 44.56 34.17 6.93
N GLU A 8 43.61 34.19 5.99
CA GLU A 8 42.43 33.32 6.02
C GLU A 8 42.92 31.87 6.06
N CYS A 9 42.73 31.22 7.20
CA CYS A 9 42.94 29.79 7.35
C CYS A 9 41.64 29.12 6.87
N GLN A 10 41.55 28.80 5.58
CA GLN A 10 40.49 27.93 5.07
C GLN A 10 40.72 26.55 5.68
N ASP A 11 39.83 26.13 6.57
CA ASP A 11 39.88 24.82 7.20
C ASP A 11 39.55 23.75 6.15
N PRO A 12 40.50 22.87 5.77
CA PRO A 12 40.26 21.82 4.77
C PRO A 12 39.16 20.84 5.21
N TYR A 13 38.83 20.76 6.50
CA TYR A 13 37.70 19.96 6.99
C TYR A 13 36.34 20.62 6.73
N GLU A 14 36.27 21.95 6.67
CA GLU A 14 35.04 22.69 6.37
C GLU A 14 34.68 22.56 4.89
N THR A 15 35.69 22.59 4.01
CA THR A 15 35.54 22.31 2.57
C THR A 15 35.18 20.85 2.29
N LEU A 16 35.80 19.89 2.98
CA LEU A 16 35.46 18.46 2.87
C LEU A 16 34.06 18.16 3.43
N PHE A 17 33.62 18.85 4.48
CA PHE A 17 32.27 18.73 5.02
C PHE A 17 31.23 19.37 4.09
N HIS A 18 31.55 20.51 3.48
CA HIS A 18 30.73 21.13 2.44
C HIS A 18 30.66 20.30 1.16
N GLU A 19 31.77 19.73 0.68
CA GLU A 19 31.80 18.81 -0.47
C GLU A 19 31.08 17.49 -0.16
N MET A 20 31.19 16.95 1.06
CA MET A 20 30.41 15.79 1.50
C MET A 20 28.90 16.10 1.58
N ILE A 21 28.53 17.31 1.99
CA ILE A 21 27.15 17.79 2.00
C ILE A 21 26.65 18.04 0.57
N GLU A 22 27.44 18.66 -0.31
CA GLU A 22 27.11 18.85 -1.74
C GLU A 22 27.00 17.52 -2.49
N THR A 23 27.88 16.56 -2.19
CA THR A 23 27.82 15.20 -2.75
C THR A 23 26.59 14.43 -2.21
N ALA A 24 26.19 14.69 -0.96
CA ALA A 24 24.94 14.16 -0.39
C ALA A 24 23.67 14.91 -0.85
N LEU A 25 23.82 16.12 -1.38
CA LEU A 25 22.75 16.93 -1.98
C LEU A 25 22.56 16.62 -3.48
N THR A 26 23.58 16.10 -4.16
CA THR A 26 23.56 15.70 -5.58
C THR A 26 23.12 14.25 -5.80
N ALA A 27 23.00 13.44 -4.75
CA ALA A 27 22.38 12.12 -4.83
C ALA A 27 20.86 12.27 -5.02
N ASP A 28 20.32 11.69 -6.11
CA ASP A 28 18.91 11.71 -6.50
C ASP A 28 17.95 11.74 -5.27
N PRO A 29 17.11 12.78 -5.13
CA PRO A 29 16.27 13.03 -3.95
C PRO A 29 15.19 11.95 -3.74
N ALA A 30 15.07 10.97 -4.64
CA ALA A 30 14.17 9.85 -4.50
C ALA A 30 14.43 9.07 -3.19
N ARG A 31 13.41 9.05 -2.34
CA ARG A 31 13.40 8.25 -1.11
C ARG A 31 13.62 6.77 -1.43
N ILE A 32 14.16 6.05 -0.45
CA ILE A 32 14.44 4.62 -0.57
C ILE A 32 13.22 3.80 -1.00
N ASP A 33 12.02 4.17 -0.55
CA ASP A 33 10.78 3.50 -0.92
C ASP A 33 10.43 3.67 -2.38
N ASP A 34 10.66 4.86 -2.94
CA ASP A 34 10.41 5.10 -4.36
C ASP A 34 11.35 4.30 -5.26
N ARG A 35 12.61 4.20 -4.84
CA ARG A 35 13.59 3.38 -5.55
C ARG A 35 13.26 1.90 -5.46
N ILE A 36 12.83 1.43 -4.28
CA ILE A 36 12.38 0.04 -4.10
C ILE A 36 11.18 -0.24 -4.99
N LEU A 37 10.15 0.60 -4.93
CA LEU A 37 8.92 0.42 -5.70
C LEU A 37 9.17 0.49 -7.21
N ALA A 38 10.17 1.26 -7.68
CA ALA A 38 10.52 1.31 -9.09
C ALA A 38 11.06 -0.04 -9.60
N VAL A 39 11.87 -0.73 -8.81
CA VAL A 39 12.57 -1.97 -9.25
C VAL A 39 11.99 -3.26 -8.65
N TYR A 40 10.95 -3.17 -7.82
CA TYR A 40 10.43 -4.28 -7.00
C TYR A 40 10.14 -5.55 -7.81
N ASP A 41 9.53 -5.40 -8.97
CA ASP A 41 9.12 -6.51 -9.84
C ASP A 41 10.32 -7.25 -10.46
N ASP A 42 11.48 -6.59 -10.52
CA ASP A 42 12.74 -7.13 -11.07
C ASP A 42 13.69 -7.65 -9.98
N LEU A 43 13.27 -7.61 -8.71
CA LEU A 43 14.05 -8.11 -7.58
C LEU A 43 13.92 -9.63 -7.47
N SER A 44 15.01 -10.31 -7.09
CA SER A 44 14.93 -11.73 -6.73
C SER A 44 14.04 -11.93 -5.49
N PRO A 45 13.48 -13.14 -5.25
CA PRO A 45 12.61 -13.39 -4.09
C PRO A 45 13.27 -13.05 -2.74
N ARG A 46 14.59 -13.24 -2.62
CA ARG A 46 15.33 -12.85 -1.41
C ARG A 46 15.44 -11.33 -1.28
N GLN A 47 15.61 -10.62 -2.39
CA GLN A 47 15.64 -9.16 -2.40
C GLN A 47 14.25 -8.56 -2.15
N GLN A 48 13.18 -9.15 -2.68
CA GLN A 48 11.80 -8.76 -2.40
C GLN A 48 11.48 -8.86 -0.90
N ARG A 49 11.86 -9.96 -0.24
CA ARG A 49 11.69 -10.08 1.22
C ARG A 49 12.40 -8.98 2.00
N LEU A 50 13.61 -8.59 1.57
CA LEU A 50 14.31 -7.47 2.21
C LEU A 50 13.66 -6.13 1.89
N ALA A 51 13.20 -5.92 0.66
CA ALA A 51 12.45 -4.75 0.25
C ALA A 51 11.16 -4.59 1.07
N ASP A 52 10.39 -5.67 1.26
CA ASP A 52 9.18 -5.68 2.08
C ASP A 52 9.47 -5.21 3.51
N VAL A 53 10.53 -5.73 4.15
CA VAL A 53 10.95 -5.29 5.50
C VAL A 53 11.35 -3.82 5.54
N VAL A 54 12.01 -3.31 4.50
CA VAL A 54 12.39 -1.89 4.41
C VAL A 54 11.16 -1.01 4.24
N LEU A 55 10.21 -1.41 3.38
CA LEU A 55 8.94 -0.71 3.17
C LEU A 55 8.06 -0.71 4.42
N GLU A 56 8.08 -1.81 5.18
CA GLU A 56 7.39 -1.92 6.48
C GLU A 56 7.90 -0.92 7.50
N CYS A 57 9.22 -0.73 7.57
CA CYS A 57 9.84 0.22 8.50
C CYS A 57 9.49 1.67 8.16
N GLY A 58 9.26 1.98 6.87
CA GLY A 58 8.85 3.31 6.43
C GLY A 58 9.74 4.43 6.97
N GLY A 59 9.17 5.36 7.75
CA GLY A 59 9.89 6.47 8.38
C GLY A 59 10.80 6.05 9.56
N ASP A 60 10.55 4.89 10.17
CA ASP A 60 11.31 4.38 11.32
C ASP A 60 12.61 3.69 10.91
N LEU A 61 12.92 3.63 9.61
CA LEU A 61 14.14 3.01 9.07
C LEU A 61 15.42 3.56 9.71
N VAL A 62 15.38 4.80 10.21
CA VAL A 62 16.48 5.46 10.93
C VAL A 62 16.95 4.68 12.16
N GLY A 63 16.04 3.96 12.83
CA GLY A 63 16.34 3.15 14.01
C GLY A 63 16.96 1.78 13.71
N TYR A 64 17.11 1.40 12.43
CA TYR A 64 17.57 0.08 12.04
C TYR A 64 18.97 0.09 11.41
N SER A 65 19.74 -0.97 11.65
CA SER A 65 20.99 -1.25 10.92
C SER A 65 20.73 -2.19 9.74
N ALA A 66 21.61 -2.17 8.73
CA ALA A 66 21.57 -3.11 7.60
C ALA A 66 21.56 -4.58 8.09
N THR A 67 22.31 -4.87 9.15
CA THR A 67 22.37 -6.22 9.75
C THR A 67 21.03 -6.59 10.39
N THR A 68 20.38 -5.65 11.07
CA THR A 68 19.07 -5.87 11.69
C THR A 68 18.00 -6.13 10.63
N LEU A 69 18.00 -5.37 9.54
CA LEU A 69 17.07 -5.54 8.42
C LEU A 69 17.30 -6.87 7.68
N ALA A 70 18.56 -7.21 7.40
CA ALA A 70 18.91 -8.48 6.77
C ALA A 70 18.46 -9.68 7.62
N ARG A 71 18.66 -9.60 8.94
CA ARG A 71 18.18 -10.60 9.89
C ARG A 71 16.66 -10.70 9.91
N LYS A 72 15.94 -9.58 10.00
CA LYS A 72 14.47 -9.54 9.93
C LYS A 72 13.93 -10.19 8.64
N ALA A 73 14.59 -9.93 7.51
CA ALA A 73 14.21 -10.47 6.21
C ALA A 73 14.67 -11.91 5.96
N GLY A 74 15.46 -12.51 6.87
CA GLY A 74 16.03 -13.85 6.69
C GLY A 74 16.94 -13.94 5.46
N VAL A 75 17.80 -12.93 5.26
CA VAL A 75 18.78 -12.86 4.17
C VAL A 75 20.20 -12.58 4.68
N SER A 76 21.21 -12.86 3.84
CA SER A 76 22.60 -12.58 4.19
C SER A 76 22.91 -11.08 4.09
N LYS A 77 23.96 -10.64 4.80
CA LYS A 77 24.51 -9.27 4.68
C LYS A 77 24.90 -8.94 3.23
N ALA A 78 25.41 -9.93 2.49
CA ALA A 78 25.75 -9.76 1.07
C ALA A 78 24.51 -9.51 0.19
N THR A 79 23.39 -10.20 0.45
CA THR A 79 22.12 -9.92 -0.25
C THR A 79 21.63 -8.50 0.06
N ALA A 80 21.77 -8.05 1.31
CA ALA A 80 21.40 -6.70 1.69
C ALA A 80 22.26 -5.64 0.99
N ALA A 81 23.59 -5.81 0.99
CA ALA A 81 24.50 -4.92 0.28
C ALA A 81 24.17 -4.81 -1.22
N ARG A 82 23.91 -5.95 -1.88
CA ARG A 82 23.50 -5.97 -3.30
C ARG A 82 22.18 -5.25 -3.56
N LEU A 83 21.22 -5.32 -2.64
CA LEU A 83 19.96 -4.58 -2.78
C LEU A 83 20.23 -3.07 -2.71
N PHE A 84 20.92 -2.58 -1.68
CA PHE A 84 21.19 -1.14 -1.54
C PHE A 84 22.03 -0.58 -2.69
N GLN A 85 23.01 -1.34 -3.19
CA GLN A 85 23.76 -0.99 -4.41
C GLN A 85 22.84 -0.88 -5.63
N ARG A 86 21.93 -1.84 -5.82
CA ARG A 86 20.95 -1.80 -6.92
C ARG A 86 19.98 -0.62 -6.81
N LEU A 87 19.69 -0.18 -5.58
CA LEU A 87 18.91 1.04 -5.30
C LEU A 87 19.74 2.32 -5.47
N GLY A 88 21.00 2.24 -5.90
CA GLY A 88 21.86 3.40 -6.10
C GLY A 88 22.44 3.99 -4.82
N TYR A 89 22.56 3.20 -3.75
CA TYR A 89 23.22 3.60 -2.51
C TYR A 89 24.57 2.89 -2.38
N HIS A 90 25.64 3.67 -2.19
CA HIS A 90 26.98 3.14 -1.96
C HIS A 90 27.10 2.55 -0.55
N ARG A 91 26.47 3.19 0.44
CA ARG A 91 26.40 2.74 1.83
C ARG A 91 24.95 2.70 2.32
N PHE A 92 24.67 1.81 3.27
CA PHE A 92 23.33 1.72 3.87
C PHE A 92 22.97 3.01 4.62
N GLU A 93 23.96 3.66 5.22
CA GLU A 93 23.82 4.93 5.92
C GLU A 93 23.21 5.99 5.01
N ASP A 94 23.64 6.06 3.75
CA ASP A 94 23.11 7.00 2.75
C ASP A 94 21.60 6.75 2.52
N ALA A 95 21.20 5.48 2.44
CA ALA A 95 19.81 5.07 2.30
C ALA A 95 18.97 5.41 3.55
N ARG A 96 19.57 5.28 4.73
CA ARG A 96 18.96 5.63 6.02
C ARG A 96 18.73 7.14 6.16
N TYR A 97 19.69 7.97 5.76
CA TYR A 97 19.55 9.42 5.72
C TYR A 97 18.46 9.86 4.74
N ALA A 98 18.40 9.24 3.56
CA ALA A 98 17.34 9.53 2.58
C ALA A 98 15.93 9.22 3.14
N ALA A 99 15.79 8.15 3.94
CA ALA A 99 14.52 7.82 4.59
C ALA A 99 14.09 8.85 5.65
N ALA A 100 15.05 9.45 6.36
CA ALA A 100 14.82 10.43 7.42
C ALA A 100 14.37 11.82 6.92
N ARG A 101 14.85 12.25 5.74
CA ARG A 101 14.69 13.64 5.25
C ARG A 101 13.26 14.04 4.90
N VAL A 102 12.38 13.09 4.61
CA VAL A 102 10.99 13.36 4.22
C VAL A 102 10.07 12.46 5.04
N PRO A 103 9.07 12.98 5.77
CA PRO A 103 8.09 12.14 6.43
C PRO A 103 7.37 11.26 5.39
N TRP A 104 7.40 9.94 5.56
CA TRP A 104 6.67 8.95 4.74
C TRP A 104 5.20 9.33 4.48
N ALA A 105 4.60 10.08 5.41
CA ALA A 105 3.20 10.47 5.41
C ALA A 105 2.91 11.90 4.91
N SER A 106 3.84 12.63 4.27
CA SER A 106 3.56 14.01 3.80
C SER A 106 3.02 14.05 2.36
N PRO A 107 1.84 14.66 2.09
CA PRO A 107 1.34 14.92 0.73
C PRO A 107 2.17 15.94 -0.06
N LEU A 108 3.00 16.74 0.63
CA LEU A 108 3.82 17.80 0.01
C LEU A 108 4.83 17.25 -1.01
N ARG A 109 5.01 15.92 -1.05
CA ARG A 109 5.81 15.14 -1.99
C ARG A 109 5.59 15.51 -3.47
N GLY A 110 4.35 15.75 -3.88
CA GLY A 110 4.03 16.05 -5.28
C GLY A 110 4.04 17.55 -5.63
N LEU A 111 4.29 18.43 -4.64
CA LEU A 111 4.27 19.90 -4.83
C LEU A 111 5.66 20.50 -5.07
N GLY A 112 6.74 19.70 -4.99
CA GLY A 112 8.12 20.19 -5.06
C GLY A 112 8.99 19.49 -6.10
N GLN A 113 8.44 18.58 -6.92
CA GLN A 113 9.10 18.24 -8.17
C GLN A 113 8.83 19.41 -9.11
N GLU A 114 9.85 20.20 -9.42
CA GLU A 114 9.78 21.19 -10.48
C GLU A 114 9.33 20.44 -11.74
N VAL A 115 8.05 20.55 -12.07
CA VAL A 115 7.56 20.26 -13.41
C VAL A 115 8.30 21.28 -14.27
N PRO A 116 9.20 20.87 -15.19
CA PRO A 116 9.85 21.83 -16.06
C PRO A 116 8.77 22.69 -16.70
N GLN A 117 8.83 24.00 -16.46
CA GLN A 117 7.86 24.96 -16.96
C GLN A 117 7.93 25.02 -18.49
N ALA A 118 7.16 24.16 -19.17
CA ALA A 118 6.49 24.40 -20.46
C ALA A 118 5.82 23.10 -20.96
N GLU A 119 4.50 23.14 -21.17
CA GLU A 119 3.78 22.30 -22.16
C GLU A 119 3.73 20.76 -22.00
N GLN A 120 3.78 20.20 -20.79
CA GLN A 120 3.53 18.76 -20.60
C GLN A 120 2.03 18.46 -20.39
N ASP A 121 1.48 17.52 -21.18
CA ASP A 121 0.14 16.97 -21.02
C ASP A 121 0.02 16.22 -19.68
N ALA A 122 -0.22 16.97 -18.62
CA ALA A 122 -0.29 16.45 -17.26
C ALA A 122 -1.40 15.40 -17.08
N LEU A 123 -2.48 15.49 -17.88
CA LEU A 123 -3.51 14.46 -17.90
C LEU A 123 -2.99 13.19 -18.58
N GLY A 124 -2.31 13.32 -19.72
CA GLY A 124 -1.63 12.21 -20.39
C GLY A 124 -0.62 11.50 -19.48
N GLU A 125 0.21 12.24 -18.75
CA GLU A 125 1.15 11.68 -17.77
C GLU A 125 0.43 10.95 -16.62
N HIS A 126 -0.64 11.55 -16.10
CA HIS A 126 -1.48 10.91 -15.10
C HIS A 126 -2.05 9.59 -15.62
N LEU A 127 -2.70 9.59 -16.79
CA LEU A 127 -3.31 8.40 -17.37
C LEU A 127 -2.27 7.34 -17.73
N ASN A 128 -1.09 7.73 -18.23
CA ASN A 128 0.02 6.82 -18.47
C ASN A 128 0.48 6.14 -17.19
N ARG A 129 0.54 6.87 -16.06
CA ARG A 129 0.84 6.29 -14.75
C ARG A 129 -0.27 5.35 -14.28
N GLU A 130 -1.54 5.65 -14.52
CA GLU A 130 -2.64 4.74 -14.22
C GLU A 130 -2.54 3.42 -15.01
N VAL A 131 -2.22 3.51 -16.32
CA VAL A 131 -1.97 2.34 -17.19
C VAL A 131 -0.77 1.54 -16.71
N GLU A 132 0.32 2.20 -16.32
CA GLU A 132 1.51 1.54 -15.76
C GLU A 132 1.15 0.76 -14.49
N ASN A 133 0.38 1.36 -13.57
CA ASN A 133 -0.06 0.70 -12.34
C ASN A 133 -0.88 -0.56 -12.65
N LEU A 134 -1.79 -0.51 -13.62
CA LEU A 134 -2.58 -1.67 -14.06
C LEU A 134 -1.68 -2.78 -14.63
N GLN A 135 -0.77 -2.44 -15.54
CA GLN A 135 0.14 -3.39 -16.17
C GLN A 135 1.06 -4.07 -15.15
N ARG A 136 1.64 -3.30 -14.23
CA ARG A 136 2.51 -3.83 -13.18
C ARG A 136 1.75 -4.72 -12.22
N SER A 137 0.58 -4.29 -11.77
CA SER A 137 -0.28 -5.10 -10.89
C SER A 137 -0.74 -6.39 -11.55
N ASN A 138 -1.01 -6.39 -12.85
CA ASN A 138 -1.31 -7.62 -13.58
C ASN A 138 -0.17 -8.64 -13.52
N ARG A 139 1.09 -8.20 -13.44
CA ARG A 139 2.25 -9.08 -13.29
C ARG A 139 2.48 -9.51 -11.83
N SER A 140 2.22 -8.64 -10.86
CA SER A 140 2.58 -8.87 -9.45
C SER A 140 1.46 -9.47 -8.58
N ILE A 141 0.18 -9.35 -8.97
CA ILE A 141 -0.93 -9.96 -8.22
C ILE A 141 -0.83 -11.48 -8.27
N ASP A 142 -0.73 -12.09 -7.07
CA ASP A 142 -0.73 -13.54 -6.89
C ASP A 142 -2.10 -14.13 -7.28
N ARG A 143 -2.09 -15.00 -8.29
CA ARG A 143 -3.30 -15.65 -8.83
C ARG A 143 -3.89 -16.68 -7.87
N THR A 144 -3.07 -17.33 -7.06
CA THR A 144 -3.53 -18.26 -6.01
C THR A 144 -4.21 -17.48 -4.90
N ALA A 145 -3.63 -16.36 -4.45
CA ALA A 145 -4.27 -15.47 -3.48
C ALA A 145 -5.59 -14.91 -4.02
N LEU A 146 -5.62 -14.51 -5.29
CA LEU A 146 -6.84 -14.01 -5.95
C LEU A 146 -7.96 -15.05 -5.97
N GLN A 147 -7.65 -16.30 -6.35
CA GLN A 147 -8.63 -17.39 -6.33
C GLN A 147 -9.11 -17.71 -4.91
N ARG A 148 -8.22 -17.68 -3.93
CA ARG A 148 -8.57 -17.88 -2.52
C ARG A 148 -9.48 -16.77 -1.99
N ALA A 149 -9.23 -15.51 -2.36
CA ALA A 149 -10.08 -14.39 -2.00
C ALA A 149 -11.50 -14.58 -2.56
N ILE A 150 -11.63 -14.95 -3.85
CA ILE A 150 -12.94 -15.25 -4.47
C ILE A 150 -13.65 -16.38 -3.71
N GLN A 151 -12.94 -17.46 -3.36
CA GLN A 151 -13.51 -18.57 -2.62
C GLN A 151 -14.06 -18.13 -1.25
N LEU A 152 -13.27 -17.37 -0.48
CA LEU A 152 -13.69 -16.84 0.82
C LEU A 152 -14.90 -15.91 0.68
N LEU A 153 -14.86 -14.99 -0.29
CA LEU A 153 -15.95 -14.05 -0.57
C LEU A 153 -17.23 -14.74 -1.03
N SER A 154 -17.17 -15.92 -1.64
CA SER A 154 -18.35 -16.68 -2.04
C SER A 154 -18.91 -17.57 -0.93
N ALA A 155 -18.02 -18.21 -0.15
CA ALA A 155 -18.42 -19.27 0.79
C ALA A 155 -18.79 -18.78 2.19
N LYS A 156 -18.23 -17.64 2.63
CA LYS A 156 -18.41 -17.16 4.02
C LYS A 156 -19.77 -16.54 4.26
N ARG A 157 -20.28 -16.74 5.49
CA ARG A 157 -21.62 -16.33 5.93
C ARG A 157 -21.74 -14.81 5.89
N VAL A 158 -20.88 -14.10 6.61
CA VAL A 158 -20.79 -12.64 6.56
C VAL A 158 -19.46 -12.21 5.96
N VAL A 159 -19.52 -11.25 5.04
CA VAL A 159 -18.34 -10.51 4.57
C VAL A 159 -18.33 -9.17 5.29
N TRP A 160 -17.44 -9.05 6.27
CA TRP A 160 -17.15 -7.78 6.91
C TRP A 160 -16.22 -6.97 6.02
N VAL A 161 -16.43 -5.66 5.92
CA VAL A 161 -15.66 -4.78 5.04
C VAL A 161 -15.21 -3.55 5.82
N GLY A 162 -13.92 -3.23 5.75
CA GLY A 162 -13.33 -2.15 6.53
C GLY A 162 -12.16 -1.47 5.87
N GLY A 163 -11.90 -0.24 6.30
CA GLY A 163 -10.76 0.56 5.89
C GLY A 163 -10.75 1.86 6.68
N PHE A 164 -9.55 2.40 6.91
CA PHE A 164 -9.38 3.62 7.70
C PHE A 164 -8.77 4.73 6.87
N ARG A 165 -9.06 5.99 7.22
CA ARG A 165 -8.60 7.18 6.48
C ARG A 165 -9.02 7.07 5.00
N MET A 166 -8.12 7.28 4.05
CA MET A 166 -8.44 7.18 2.61
C MET A 166 -8.88 5.77 2.19
N SER A 167 -8.40 4.72 2.87
CA SER A 167 -8.84 3.35 2.57
C SER A 167 -10.30 3.10 2.96
N TYR A 168 -10.92 3.96 3.76
CA TYR A 168 -12.36 3.92 4.03
C TYR A 168 -13.16 4.02 2.73
N ALA A 169 -12.83 4.95 1.83
CA ALA A 169 -13.56 5.14 0.57
C ALA A 169 -13.51 3.88 -0.32
N ILE A 170 -12.37 3.19 -0.35
CA ILE A 170 -12.16 1.95 -1.09
C ILE A 170 -13.03 0.82 -0.48
N ALA A 171 -13.02 0.70 0.85
CA ALA A 171 -13.83 -0.27 1.57
C ALA A 171 -15.33 -0.02 1.38
N ARG A 172 -15.76 1.25 1.40
CA ARG A 172 -17.15 1.66 1.12
C ARG A 172 -17.58 1.29 -0.29
N TYR A 173 -16.73 1.54 -1.29
CA TYR A 173 -17.00 1.14 -2.66
C TYR A 173 -17.12 -0.39 -2.79
N LEU A 174 -16.17 -1.15 -2.23
CA LEU A 174 -16.25 -2.62 -2.20
C LEU A 174 -17.56 -3.09 -1.58
N GLN A 175 -17.95 -2.52 -0.44
CA GLN A 175 -19.21 -2.86 0.19
C GLN A 175 -20.40 -2.60 -0.75
N SER A 176 -20.47 -1.41 -1.36
CA SER A 176 -21.56 -1.04 -2.25
C SER A 176 -21.66 -2.00 -3.43
N VAL A 177 -20.54 -2.29 -4.11
CA VAL A 177 -20.54 -3.19 -5.27
C VAL A 177 -20.87 -4.63 -4.85
N LEU A 178 -20.27 -5.14 -3.77
CA LEU A 178 -20.50 -6.53 -3.34
C LEU A 178 -21.94 -6.78 -2.87
N ARG A 179 -22.60 -5.77 -2.30
CA ARG A 179 -24.02 -5.83 -1.90
C ARG A 179 -24.98 -6.00 -3.08
N ASN A 180 -24.58 -5.63 -4.30
CA ASN A 180 -25.41 -5.87 -5.48
C ASN A 180 -25.45 -7.36 -5.84
N VAL A 181 -24.40 -8.12 -5.55
CA VAL A 181 -24.26 -9.51 -6.02
C VAL A 181 -24.42 -10.56 -4.92
N ARG A 182 -24.41 -10.16 -3.64
CA ARG A 182 -24.70 -11.07 -2.52
C ARG A 182 -25.23 -10.35 -1.27
N ALA A 183 -26.04 -11.09 -0.51
CA ALA A 183 -26.40 -10.75 0.86
C ALA A 183 -25.24 -10.94 1.86
N GLY A 184 -25.44 -10.43 3.09
CA GLY A 184 -24.52 -10.66 4.20
C GLY A 184 -23.22 -9.84 4.13
N VAL A 185 -23.26 -8.64 3.55
CA VAL A 185 -22.10 -7.73 3.50
C VAL A 185 -22.26 -6.61 4.53
N ARG A 186 -21.40 -6.60 5.56
CA ARG A 186 -21.48 -5.67 6.70
C ARG A 186 -20.25 -4.77 6.78
N PRO A 187 -20.38 -3.49 7.14
CA PRO A 187 -19.21 -2.66 7.42
C PRO A 187 -18.65 -3.03 8.79
N ILE A 188 -17.34 -2.92 8.98
CA ILE A 188 -16.83 -2.65 10.34
C ILE A 188 -17.05 -1.17 10.62
N SER A 189 -17.38 -0.83 11.86
CA SER A 189 -17.60 0.56 12.25
C SER A 189 -16.35 1.41 12.01
N ASP A 190 -16.53 2.61 11.47
CA ASP A 190 -15.52 3.66 11.44
C ASP A 190 -15.37 4.34 12.80
N SER A 191 -16.31 4.08 13.71
CA SER A 191 -16.27 4.53 15.08
C SER A 191 -15.37 3.65 15.95
N ALA A 192 -14.40 4.28 16.60
CA ALA A 192 -13.49 3.60 17.51
C ALA A 192 -14.19 2.95 18.73
N TRP A 193 -15.36 3.46 19.13
CA TRP A 193 -16.08 2.97 20.31
C TRP A 193 -16.93 1.72 20.07
N GLU A 194 -17.17 1.33 18.82
CA GLU A 194 -17.98 0.13 18.47
C GLU A 194 -17.14 -1.07 18.05
N LEU A 195 -15.82 -0.91 17.92
CA LEU A 195 -14.97 -1.95 17.35
C LEU A 195 -14.95 -3.21 18.20
N ALA A 196 -14.98 -3.11 19.52
CA ALA A 196 -14.93 -4.28 20.38
C ALA A 196 -16.22 -5.11 20.23
N GLU A 197 -17.36 -4.43 20.20
CA GLU A 197 -18.71 -4.97 20.04
C GLU A 197 -18.86 -5.61 18.68
N VAL A 198 -18.48 -4.91 17.60
CA VAL A 198 -18.50 -5.46 16.24
C VAL A 198 -17.61 -6.69 16.14
N PHE A 199 -16.38 -6.63 16.66
CA PHE A 199 -15.47 -7.77 16.58
C PHE A 199 -15.90 -8.95 17.47
N ALA A 200 -16.73 -8.72 18.49
CA ALA A 200 -17.35 -9.79 19.26
C ALA A 200 -18.34 -10.62 18.41
N GLU A 201 -18.97 -10.02 17.40
CA GLU A 201 -19.89 -10.71 16.47
C GLU A 201 -19.17 -11.50 15.37
N ILE A 202 -17.90 -11.19 15.08
CA ILE A 202 -17.15 -11.81 14.00
C ILE A 202 -16.69 -13.21 14.42
N GLY A 203 -17.16 -14.22 13.67
CA GLY A 203 -16.83 -15.63 13.89
C GLY A 203 -16.04 -16.27 12.76
N THR A 204 -15.61 -17.52 12.95
CA THR A 204 -14.82 -18.30 11.98
C THR A 204 -15.54 -18.58 10.66
N ASP A 205 -16.88 -18.48 10.64
CA ASP A 205 -17.71 -18.60 9.44
C ASP A 205 -17.76 -17.32 8.59
N ASP A 206 -17.12 -16.25 9.06
CA ASP A 206 -17.06 -14.96 8.41
C ASP A 206 -15.69 -14.70 7.77
N VAL A 207 -15.58 -13.60 7.01
CA VAL A 207 -14.31 -13.08 6.49
C VAL A 207 -14.30 -11.57 6.63
N LEU A 208 -13.15 -10.98 6.97
CA LEU A 208 -12.95 -9.53 6.89
C LEU A 208 -12.19 -9.19 5.60
N VAL A 209 -12.72 -8.27 4.80
CA VAL A 209 -11.95 -7.56 3.77
C VAL A 209 -11.49 -6.23 4.33
N LEU A 210 -10.19 -6.05 4.45
CA LEU A 210 -9.57 -4.84 4.99
C LEU A 210 -8.81 -4.10 3.89
N ALA A 211 -9.22 -2.87 3.58
CA ALA A 211 -8.46 -1.97 2.74
C ALA A 211 -7.43 -1.22 3.58
N ALA A 212 -6.15 -1.35 3.22
CA ALA A 212 -5.01 -0.87 3.99
C ALA A 212 -3.91 -0.27 3.08
N PHE A 213 -4.25 0.79 2.37
CA PHE A 213 -3.33 1.54 1.50
C PHE A 213 -2.45 2.50 2.32
N ARG A 214 -1.46 3.13 1.68
CA ARG A 214 -0.42 3.96 2.32
C ARG A 214 -0.98 4.82 3.46
N ARG A 215 -0.15 4.96 4.51
CA ARG A 215 -0.49 5.64 5.79
C ARG A 215 -1.52 4.86 6.62
N ARG A 216 -1.32 3.55 6.68
CA ARG A 216 -2.05 2.61 7.55
C ARG A 216 -1.95 3.06 9.02
N PRO A 217 -3.07 3.29 9.72
CA PRO A 217 -3.02 3.55 11.15
C PRO A 217 -2.60 2.27 11.91
N PRO A 218 -2.02 2.40 13.12
CA PRO A 218 -1.64 1.26 13.95
C PRO A 218 -2.78 0.28 14.25
N GLN A 219 -4.01 0.74 14.13
CA GLN A 219 -5.23 -0.04 14.28
C GLN A 219 -5.34 -1.20 13.28
N VAL A 220 -4.79 -1.07 12.06
CA VAL A 220 -4.78 -2.15 11.06
C VAL A 220 -4.08 -3.39 11.61
N GLU A 221 -2.88 -3.22 12.18
CA GLU A 221 -2.12 -4.32 12.78
C GLU A 221 -2.82 -4.95 13.99
N ARG A 222 -3.47 -4.12 14.83
CA ARG A 222 -4.26 -4.63 15.97
C ARG A 222 -5.44 -5.48 15.51
N ILE A 223 -6.13 -5.06 14.45
CA ILE A 223 -7.24 -5.81 13.84
C ILE A 223 -6.73 -7.15 13.29
N LEU A 224 -5.62 -7.15 12.56
CA LEU A 224 -5.02 -8.38 12.04
C LEU A 224 -4.65 -9.34 13.19
N GLN A 225 -4.11 -8.82 14.29
CA GLN A 225 -3.80 -9.63 15.47
C GLN A 225 -5.05 -10.24 16.11
N VAL A 226 -6.10 -9.45 16.35
CA VAL A 226 -7.35 -9.93 16.96
C VAL A 226 -8.00 -11.02 16.10
N LEU A 227 -8.01 -10.86 14.78
CA LEU A 227 -8.60 -11.85 13.87
C LEU A 227 -7.75 -13.11 13.74
N ALA A 228 -6.41 -12.99 13.80
CA ALA A 228 -5.52 -14.13 13.88
C ALA A 228 -5.79 -14.97 15.14
N GLU A 229 -5.96 -14.34 16.29
CA GLU A 229 -6.30 -15.02 17.56
C GLU A 229 -7.67 -15.72 17.50
N ARG A 230 -8.60 -15.18 16.69
CA ARG A 230 -9.96 -15.74 16.47
C ARG A 230 -10.06 -16.72 15.30
N SER A 231 -8.96 -17.02 14.60
CA SER A 231 -8.95 -17.83 13.38
C SER A 231 -9.93 -17.35 12.29
N VAL A 232 -10.16 -16.04 12.22
CA VAL A 232 -11.01 -15.43 11.19
C VAL A 232 -10.14 -15.07 9.98
N PRO A 233 -10.47 -15.54 8.78
CA PRO A 233 -9.70 -15.20 7.59
C PRO A 233 -9.85 -13.71 7.24
N VAL A 234 -8.77 -13.13 6.74
CA VAL A 234 -8.72 -11.73 6.28
C VAL A 234 -8.27 -11.67 4.83
N ILE A 235 -8.96 -10.88 4.02
CA ILE A 235 -8.50 -10.46 2.69
C ILE A 235 -7.96 -9.04 2.83
N LEU A 236 -6.64 -8.87 2.68
CA LEU A 236 -5.98 -7.57 2.81
C LEU A 236 -5.77 -6.95 1.41
N LEU A 237 -6.59 -5.95 1.08
CA LEU A 237 -6.42 -5.12 -0.11
C LEU A 237 -5.45 -3.99 0.23
N SER A 238 -4.27 -3.98 -0.40
CA SER A 238 -3.21 -3.05 -0.01
C SER A 238 -2.32 -2.66 -1.19
N ASP A 239 -1.49 -1.66 -0.97
CA ASP A 239 -0.45 -1.30 -1.94
C ASP A 239 0.86 -2.06 -1.70
N MET A 240 1.79 -1.97 -2.64
CA MET A 240 3.10 -2.64 -2.58
C MET A 240 3.95 -2.28 -1.36
N THR A 241 3.64 -1.20 -0.62
CA THR A 241 4.34 -0.84 0.62
C THR A 241 3.83 -1.59 1.85
N ALA A 242 2.75 -2.35 1.74
CA ALA A 242 2.31 -3.24 2.80
C ALA A 242 3.19 -4.49 2.84
N ALA A 243 3.81 -4.74 3.99
CA ALA A 243 4.49 -6.01 4.24
C ALA A 243 3.46 -7.13 4.35
N PRO A 244 3.74 -8.33 3.78
CA PRO A 244 2.88 -9.48 3.99
C PRO A 244 2.86 -9.85 5.48
N SER A 245 1.71 -9.68 6.13
CA SER A 245 1.46 -10.25 7.46
C SER A 245 1.55 -11.78 7.40
N SER A 246 2.38 -12.35 8.27
CA SER A 246 2.49 -13.80 8.48
C SER A 246 1.59 -14.30 9.61
N ARG A 247 0.77 -13.43 10.20
CA ARG A 247 -0.12 -13.75 11.33
C ARG A 247 -1.49 -14.16 10.82
N GLY A 248 -1.97 -15.35 11.21
CA GLY A 248 -3.32 -15.83 10.88
C GLY A 248 -3.51 -16.20 9.40
N ASP A 249 -4.77 -16.44 9.00
CA ASP A 249 -5.16 -16.71 7.61
C ASP A 249 -5.39 -15.38 6.88
N VAL A 250 -4.32 -14.77 6.38
CA VAL A 250 -4.38 -13.50 5.63
C VAL A 250 -4.06 -13.73 4.16
N VAL A 251 -5.04 -13.44 3.30
CA VAL A 251 -4.91 -13.41 1.85
C VAL A 251 -4.51 -12.02 1.41
N HIS A 252 -3.25 -11.87 0.99
CA HIS A 252 -2.70 -10.59 0.57
C HIS A 252 -2.97 -10.31 -0.91
N LEU A 253 -3.70 -9.24 -1.19
CA LEU A 253 -3.92 -8.72 -2.53
C LEU A 253 -3.25 -7.35 -2.63
N ARG A 254 -1.97 -7.37 -3.02
CA ARG A 254 -1.13 -6.17 -3.18
C ARG A 254 -1.20 -5.65 -4.61
N CYS A 255 -1.36 -4.34 -4.78
CA CYS A 255 -1.33 -3.71 -6.09
C CYS A 255 -0.48 -2.43 -6.12
N HIS A 256 -0.11 -1.99 -7.32
CA HIS A 256 0.57 -0.73 -7.51
C HIS A 256 -0.44 0.42 -7.44
N SER A 257 -0.13 1.42 -6.62
CA SER A 257 -1.03 2.54 -6.30
C SER A 257 -0.31 3.89 -6.41
N ARG A 258 0.81 3.98 -7.11
CA ARG A 258 1.61 5.21 -7.15
C ARG A 258 0.96 6.20 -8.11
N GLY A 259 0.56 7.38 -7.64
CA GLY A 259 0.07 8.43 -8.55
C GLY A 259 1.19 9.22 -9.21
N ALA A 260 0.79 10.13 -10.11
CA ALA A 260 1.72 11.02 -10.82
C ALA A 260 2.18 12.21 -9.97
N THR A 261 1.37 12.65 -9.01
CA THR A 261 1.64 13.85 -8.19
C THR A 261 1.39 13.59 -6.69
N ILE A 262 0.61 14.44 -6.01
CA ILE A 262 0.41 14.42 -4.54
C ILE A 262 -0.51 13.29 -4.06
N PHE A 263 -1.34 12.74 -4.94
CA PHE A 263 -2.31 11.70 -4.62
C PHE A 263 -1.83 10.34 -5.09
N ASP A 264 -2.10 9.31 -4.28
CA ASP A 264 -1.93 7.92 -4.69
C ASP A 264 -3.06 7.51 -5.66
N SER A 265 -2.74 6.60 -6.59
CA SER A 265 -3.70 6.00 -7.52
C SER A 265 -4.46 4.87 -6.84
N HIS A 266 -5.78 4.82 -7.05
CA HIS A 266 -6.63 3.72 -6.56
C HIS A 266 -7.33 2.96 -7.70
N THR A 267 -6.98 3.24 -8.95
CA THR A 267 -7.59 2.64 -10.15
C THR A 267 -7.51 1.12 -10.13
N VAL A 268 -6.35 0.57 -9.77
CA VAL A 268 -6.18 -0.88 -9.68
C VAL A 268 -7.02 -1.47 -8.55
N ALA A 269 -7.13 -0.79 -7.41
CA ALA A 269 -7.94 -1.25 -6.29
C ALA A 269 -9.43 -1.35 -6.68
N PHE A 270 -9.97 -0.32 -7.32
CA PHE A 270 -11.35 -0.33 -7.80
C PHE A 270 -11.57 -1.37 -8.91
N SER A 271 -10.63 -1.51 -9.85
CA SER A 271 -10.68 -2.55 -10.87
C SER A 271 -10.69 -3.95 -10.26
N LEU A 272 -9.83 -4.22 -9.27
CA LEU A 272 -9.77 -5.49 -8.57
C LEU A 272 -11.05 -5.77 -7.77
N ILE A 273 -11.63 -4.76 -7.13
CA ILE A 273 -12.93 -4.88 -6.44
C ILE A 273 -14.01 -5.31 -7.43
N ASN A 274 -14.12 -4.65 -8.57
CA ASN A 274 -15.11 -4.99 -9.59
C ASN A 274 -14.92 -6.43 -10.08
N PHE A 275 -13.68 -6.81 -10.39
CA PHE A 275 -13.37 -8.18 -10.77
C PHE A 275 -13.76 -9.21 -9.70
N LEU A 276 -13.39 -8.98 -8.44
CA LEU A 276 -13.74 -9.86 -7.32
C LEU A 276 -15.26 -10.02 -7.19
N CYS A 277 -16.01 -8.91 -7.22
CA CYS A 277 -17.47 -8.92 -7.13
C CYS A 277 -18.11 -9.65 -8.31
N SER A 278 -17.66 -9.39 -9.54
CA SER A 278 -18.15 -10.12 -10.73
C SER A 278 -17.90 -11.62 -10.60
N GLN A 279 -16.71 -12.02 -10.16
CA GLN A 279 -16.39 -13.44 -9.96
C GLN A 279 -17.22 -14.08 -8.84
N VAL A 280 -17.54 -13.36 -7.77
CA VAL A 280 -18.45 -13.83 -6.72
C VAL A 280 -19.85 -14.04 -7.28
N GLY A 281 -20.35 -13.10 -8.08
CA GLY A 281 -21.65 -13.21 -8.76
C GLY A 281 -21.72 -14.43 -9.68
N THR A 282 -20.75 -14.58 -10.58
CA THR A 282 -20.70 -15.74 -11.50
C THR A 282 -20.57 -17.07 -10.77
N ARG A 283 -19.82 -17.13 -9.66
CA ARG A 283 -19.63 -18.37 -8.89
C ARG A 283 -20.88 -18.78 -8.10
N CYS A 284 -21.77 -17.85 -7.80
CA CYS A 284 -22.97 -18.06 -6.99
C CYS A 284 -24.24 -17.69 -7.76
N LEU A 285 -24.27 -17.98 -9.06
CA LEU A 285 -25.27 -17.46 -10.01
C LEU A 285 -26.71 -17.53 -9.50
N GLU A 286 -27.19 -18.72 -9.09
CA GLU A 286 -28.56 -18.88 -8.60
C GLU A 286 -28.89 -17.98 -7.38
N ARG A 287 -27.94 -17.89 -6.42
CA ARG A 287 -28.10 -17.03 -5.22
C ARG A 287 -28.01 -15.55 -5.58
N THR A 288 -27.16 -15.21 -6.54
CA THR A 288 -26.98 -13.84 -7.02
C THR A 288 -28.20 -13.39 -7.80
N ASP A 289 -28.75 -14.21 -8.69
CA ASP A 289 -29.96 -13.91 -9.46
C ASP A 289 -31.17 -13.69 -8.53
N ALA A 290 -31.35 -14.58 -7.54
CA ALA A 290 -32.41 -14.41 -6.55
C ALA A 290 -32.25 -13.10 -5.74
N HIS A 291 -31.02 -12.76 -5.38
CA HIS A 291 -30.71 -11.52 -4.64
C HIS A 291 -30.94 -10.27 -5.49
N ILE A 292 -30.48 -10.26 -6.74
CA ILE A 292 -30.66 -9.12 -7.66
C ILE A 292 -32.14 -8.89 -7.92
N ASN A 293 -32.92 -9.94 -8.21
CA ASN A 293 -34.36 -9.82 -8.41
C ASN A 293 -35.08 -9.23 -7.17
N ASP A 294 -34.66 -9.62 -5.96
CA ASP A 294 -35.21 -9.05 -4.74
C ASP A 294 -34.85 -7.56 -4.58
N VAL A 295 -33.61 -7.20 -4.90
CA VAL A 295 -33.13 -5.81 -4.88
C VAL A 295 -33.86 -4.96 -5.91
N GLU A 296 -34.02 -5.43 -7.16
CA GLU A 296 -34.78 -4.71 -8.20
C GLU A 296 -36.23 -4.48 -7.78
N ARG A 297 -36.89 -5.51 -7.24
CA ARG A 297 -38.24 -5.39 -6.69
C ARG A 297 -38.33 -4.33 -5.58
N LEU A 298 -37.31 -4.21 -4.74
CA LEU A 298 -37.26 -3.18 -3.70
C LEU A 298 -36.99 -1.79 -4.27
N HIS A 299 -36.13 -1.66 -5.29
CA HIS A 299 -35.93 -0.40 -6.00
C HIS A 299 -37.22 0.11 -6.63
N ASP A 300 -37.99 -0.77 -7.28
CA ASP A 300 -39.31 -0.43 -7.81
C ASP A 300 -40.26 0.06 -6.70
N ALA A 301 -40.24 -0.60 -5.53
CA ALA A 301 -41.07 -0.22 -4.39
C ALA A 301 -40.65 1.12 -3.76
N PHE A 302 -39.35 1.46 -3.77
CA PHE A 302 -38.85 2.74 -3.28
C PHE A 302 -38.94 3.87 -4.32
N GLY A 303 -39.02 3.52 -5.61
CA GLY A 303 -39.03 4.49 -6.72
C GLY A 303 -37.72 5.27 -6.85
N ASP A 304 -36.61 4.69 -6.41
CA ASP A 304 -35.29 5.34 -6.35
C ASP A 304 -34.43 5.14 -7.61
N ILE A 305 -34.84 4.21 -8.48
CA ILE A 305 -34.25 4.03 -9.82
C ILE A 305 -35.33 4.34 -10.86
N ILE A 306 -35.10 5.39 -11.66
CA ILE A 306 -35.97 5.71 -12.81
C ILE A 306 -35.57 4.77 -13.96
N PRO A 307 -36.47 3.88 -14.44
CA PRO A 307 -36.21 3.12 -15.65
C PRO A 307 -35.96 4.09 -16.79
N ARG A 308 -34.82 3.97 -17.49
CA ARG A 308 -34.57 4.71 -18.72
C ARG A 308 -35.19 4.03 -19.92
#